data_AF-A0A419G5Z7-F1
#
_entry.id   AF-A0A419G5Z7-F1
#
_cell.length_a   1.000
_cell.length_b   1.000
_cell.length_c   1.000
_cell.angle_alpha   90.00
_cell.angle_beta   90.00
_cell.angle_gamma   90.00
#
_symmetry.space_group_name_H-M   'P 1'
#
loop_
_entity.id
_entity.type
_entity.pdbx_description
1 polymer ?
#
loop_
_entity_poly.entity_id
_entity_poly.type
_entity_poly.pdbx_seq_one_letter_code
_entity_poly.pdbx_strand_id
1 'polypeptide(L)'
;MFYMEITFQRSLWGYDCREVDQFITQLNNNLAAKFKAKEKERDELAGINVKMKETLKEAQSEIKQYQMEEKAVADVIIQAQLQAAAIEKKARSQAEEQVQAVLTEIEFKRRELISLQNHYNNVKDNLMQVINKYKILLEEHQ
;
A
#
# COMPACT_ATOMS: atom_id res chain seq x y z
N MET A 1 37.30 25.00 -38.04
CA MET A 1 36.99 26.20 -38.86
C MET A 1 38.17 26.36 -39.81
N PHE A 2 38.08 25.82 -41.03
CA PHE A 2 39.16 25.91 -42.01
C PHE A 2 38.98 27.21 -42.80
N TYR A 3 39.86 28.19 -42.57
CA TYR A 3 40.01 29.33 -43.46
C TYR A 3 40.85 28.86 -44.65
N MET A 4 40.24 28.84 -45.83
CA MET A 4 40.93 28.59 -47.09
C MET A 4 41.38 29.95 -47.61
N GLU A 5 42.67 30.26 -47.48
CA GLU A 5 43.26 31.44 -48.14
C GLU A 5 43.35 31.16 -49.64
N ILE A 6 42.68 31.98 -50.44
CA ILE A 6 42.61 31.82 -51.90
C ILE A 6 43.34 33.00 -52.52
N THR A 7 44.36 32.71 -53.31
CA THR A 7 45.10 33.68 -54.11
C THR A 7 44.70 33.51 -55.57
N PHE A 8 43.89 34.43 -56.08
CA PHE A 8 43.54 34.48 -57.50
C PHE A 8 44.73 35.01 -58.31
N GLN A 9 45.08 34.35 -59.43
CA GLN A 9 46.15 34.87 -60.28
C GLN A 9 45.68 36.15 -61.01
N ARG A 10 46.40 37.25 -60.81
CA ARG A 10 46.15 38.52 -61.49
C ARG A 10 46.82 38.52 -62.87
N SER A 11 46.01 38.53 -63.92
CA SER A 11 46.48 38.89 -65.27
C SER A 11 46.57 40.41 -65.43
N LEU A 12 47.24 40.87 -66.49
CA LEU A 12 47.35 42.30 -66.87
C LEU A 12 45.99 43.01 -67.05
N TRP A 13 44.89 42.27 -67.15
CA TRP A 13 43.52 42.80 -67.33
C TRP A 13 42.55 42.45 -66.18
N GLY A 14 43.04 41.86 -65.08
CA GLY A 14 42.21 41.46 -63.92
C GLY A 14 42.35 39.98 -63.54
N TYR A 15 41.42 39.48 -62.72
CA TYR A 15 41.38 38.08 -62.29
C TYR A 15 40.95 37.14 -63.43
N ASP A 16 41.48 35.92 -63.46
CA ASP A 16 41.01 34.90 -64.41
C ASP A 16 39.55 34.52 -64.08
N CYS A 17 38.65 34.81 -65.03
CA CYS A 17 37.22 34.53 -64.89
C CYS A 17 36.96 33.04 -64.65
N ARG A 18 37.81 32.14 -65.19
CA ARG A 18 37.66 30.69 -64.99
C ARG A 18 37.92 30.26 -63.54
N GLU A 19 38.92 30.87 -62.89
CA GLU A 19 39.23 30.59 -61.48
C GLU A 19 38.09 31.08 -60.57
N VAL A 20 37.54 32.26 -60.88
CA VAL A 20 36.39 32.83 -60.14
C VAL A 20 35.14 31.98 -60.33
N ASP A 21 34.82 31.56 -61.57
CA ASP A 21 33.66 30.72 -61.86
C ASP A 21 33.77 29.33 -61.19
N GLN A 22 34.96 28.73 -61.20
CA GLN A 22 35.21 27.47 -60.49
C GLN A 22 35.03 27.64 -58.97
N PHE A 23 35.53 28.73 -58.40
CA PHE A 23 35.35 29.02 -56.98
C PHE A 23 33.88 29.21 -56.61
N ILE A 24 33.13 29.99 -57.38
CA ILE A 24 31.69 30.20 -57.16
C ILE A 24 30.94 28.86 -57.25
N THR A 25 31.29 28.02 -58.22
CA THR A 25 30.70 26.69 -58.36
C THR A 25 30.99 25.79 -57.16
N GLN A 26 32.24 25.78 -56.68
CA GLN A 26 32.63 25.03 -55.48
C GLN A 26 31.94 25.56 -54.22
N LEU A 27 31.83 26.88 -54.08
CA LEU A 27 31.13 27.52 -52.96
C LEU A 27 29.65 27.12 -52.95
N ASN A 28 28.97 27.18 -54.09
CA ASN A 28 27.57 26.79 -54.23
C ASN A 28 27.37 25.30 -53.90
N ASN A 29 28.25 24.43 -54.38
CA ASN A 29 28.20 22.99 -54.07
C ASN A 29 28.41 22.73 -52.58
N ASN A 30 29.37 23.41 -51.94
CA ASN A 30 29.65 23.29 -50.51
C ASN A 30 28.48 23.80 -49.66
N LEU A 31 27.86 24.91 -50.05
CA LEU A 31 26.68 25.44 -49.38
C LEU A 31 25.49 24.50 -49.55
N ALA A 32 25.23 23.99 -50.76
CA ALA A 32 24.16 23.02 -51.01
C ALA A 32 24.36 21.73 -50.19
N ALA A 33 25.59 21.24 -50.08
CA ALA A 33 25.91 20.08 -49.23
C ALA A 33 25.66 20.36 -47.75
N LYS A 34 26.06 21.53 -47.24
CA LYS A 34 25.78 21.95 -45.85
C LYS A 34 24.28 22.10 -45.58
N PHE A 35 23.53 22.68 -46.52
CA PHE A 35 22.07 22.79 -46.41
C PHE A 35 21.41 21.41 -46.34
N LYS A 36 21.78 20.48 -47.22
CA LYS A 36 21.26 19.10 -47.18
C LYS A 36 21.61 18.40 -45.86
N ALA A 37 22.83 18.57 -45.35
CA ALA A 37 23.23 18.00 -44.07
C ALA A 37 22.39 18.55 -42.91
N LYS A 38 22.15 19.87 -42.90
CA LYS A 38 21.32 20.51 -41.87
C LYS A 38 19.84 20.15 -41.98
N GLU A 39 19.34 19.95 -43.20
CA GLU A 39 17.98 19.47 -43.42
C GLU A 39 17.79 18.05 -42.88
N LYS A 40 18.76 17.16 -43.15
CA LYS A 40 18.76 15.81 -42.58
C LYS A 40 18.78 15.82 -41.05
N GLU A 41 19.64 16.63 -40.45
CA GLU A 41 19.72 16.80 -38.99
C GLU A 41 18.39 17.32 -38.41
N ARG A 42 17.74 18.28 -39.08
CA ARG A 42 16.40 18.78 -38.70
C ARG A 42 15.38 17.64 -38.71
N ASP A 43 15.36 16.83 -39.75
CA ASP A 43 14.38 15.75 -39.90
C ASP A 43 14.61 14.63 -38.88
N GLU A 44 15.87 14.29 -38.59
CA GLU A 44 16.25 13.36 -37.53
C GLU A 44 15.79 13.87 -36.15
N LEU A 45 16.05 15.14 -35.83
CA LEU A 45 15.59 15.77 -34.58
C LEU A 45 14.07 15.82 -34.48
N ALA A 46 13.38 16.12 -35.58
CA ALA A 46 11.92 16.10 -35.62
C ALA A 46 11.38 14.68 -35.32
N GLY A 47 11.99 13.64 -35.89
CA GLY A 47 11.64 12.25 -35.61
C GLY A 47 11.86 11.86 -34.15
N ILE A 48 12.98 12.28 -33.55
CA ILE A 48 13.26 12.05 -32.12
C ILE A 48 12.21 12.75 -31.25
N ASN A 49 11.84 13.99 -31.60
CA ASN A 49 10.87 14.77 -30.84
C ASN A 49 9.47 14.14 -30.88
N VAL A 50 9.05 13.59 -32.02
CA VAL A 50 7.79 12.83 -32.12
C VAL A 50 7.82 11.60 -31.20
N LYS A 51 8.88 10.80 -31.26
CA LYS A 51 9.04 9.62 -30.38
C LYS A 51 9.04 9.99 -28.90
N MET A 52 9.75 11.06 -28.52
CA MET A 52 9.75 11.55 -27.13
C MET A 52 8.37 12.00 -26.66
N LYS A 53 7.56 12.60 -27.53
CA LYS A 53 6.18 12.98 -27.19
C LYS A 53 5.30 11.75 -26.99
N GLU A 54 5.48 10.71 -27.80
CA GLU A 54 4.77 9.44 -27.66
C GLU A 54 5.13 8.75 -26.34
N THR A 55 6.43 8.59 -26.04
CA THR A 55 6.87 7.97 -24.78
C THR A 55 6.44 8.76 -23.55
N LEU A 56 6.46 10.10 -23.63
CA LEU A 56 5.95 10.95 -22.56
C LEU A 56 4.45 10.75 -22.33
N LYS A 57 3.67 10.60 -23.40
CA LYS A 57 2.23 10.33 -23.30
C LYS A 57 1.95 8.95 -22.70
N GLU A 58 2.72 7.94 -23.08
CA GLU A 58 2.65 6.59 -22.51
C GLU A 58 2.97 6.61 -21.02
N ALA A 59 4.11 7.21 -20.63
CA ALA A 59 4.50 7.33 -19.23
C ALA A 59 3.47 8.10 -18.39
N GLN A 60 2.86 9.16 -18.95
CA GLN A 60 1.77 9.87 -18.28
C GLN A 60 0.52 9.01 -18.09
N SER A 61 0.23 8.12 -19.04
CA SER A 61 -0.87 7.16 -18.94
C SER A 61 -0.60 6.13 -17.85
N GLU A 62 0.61 5.57 -17.82
CA GLU A 62 1.05 4.61 -16.80
C GLU A 62 1.00 5.20 -15.40
N ILE A 63 1.49 6.44 -15.22
CA ILE A 63 1.42 7.13 -13.91
C ILE A 63 -0.03 7.27 -13.44
N LYS A 64 -0.95 7.63 -14.33
CA LYS A 64 -2.38 7.73 -13.96
C LYS A 64 -2.95 6.37 -13.56
N GLN A 65 -2.57 5.31 -14.27
CA GLN A 65 -2.99 3.96 -13.93
C GLN A 65 -2.46 3.55 -12.55
N TYR A 66 -1.17 3.75 -12.28
CA TYR A 66 -0.58 3.46 -10.97
C TYR A 66 -1.25 4.26 -9.84
N GLN A 67 -1.57 5.53 -10.06
CA GLN A 67 -2.30 6.33 -9.07
C GLN A 67 -3.73 5.81 -8.80
N MET A 68 -4.39 5.24 -9.80
CA MET A 68 -5.70 4.60 -9.60
C MET A 68 -5.56 3.29 -8.83
N GLU A 69 -4.57 2.47 -9.18
CA GLU A 69 -4.28 1.21 -8.50
C GLU A 69 -3.87 1.43 -7.04
N GLU A 70 -3.02 2.43 -6.77
CA GLU A 70 -2.61 2.81 -5.42
C GLU A 70 -3.81 3.20 -4.55
N LYS A 71 -4.74 3.99 -5.08
CA LYS A 71 -5.99 4.35 -4.37
C LYS A 71 -6.84 3.12 -4.08
N ALA A 72 -7.01 2.24 -5.06
CA ALA A 72 -7.79 1.02 -4.87
C ALA A 72 -7.17 0.11 -3.79
N VAL A 73 -5.85 -0.03 -3.79
CA VAL A 73 -5.12 -0.80 -2.76
C VAL A 73 -5.28 -0.16 -1.39
N ALA A 74 -5.15 1.17 -1.29
CA ALA A 74 -5.35 1.89 -0.04
C ALA A 74 -6.77 1.68 0.51
N ASP A 75 -7.80 1.78 -0.33
CA ASP A 75 -9.19 1.56 0.06
C ASP A 75 -9.43 0.14 0.58
N VAL A 76 -8.85 -0.87 -0.10
CA VAL A 76 -8.93 -2.28 0.33
C VAL A 76 -8.24 -2.48 1.70
N ILE A 77 -7.06 -1.89 1.89
CA ILE A 77 -6.33 -1.99 3.16
C ILE A 77 -7.13 -1.33 4.29
N ILE A 78 -7.71 -0.15 4.06
CA ILE A 78 -8.54 0.55 5.04
C ILE A 78 -9.75 -0.30 5.42
N GLN A 79 -10.45 -0.87 4.44
CA GLN A 79 -11.59 -1.74 4.69
C GLN A 79 -11.19 -2.99 5.48
N ALA A 80 -10.08 -3.63 5.13
CA ALA A 80 -9.58 -4.79 5.85
C ALA A 80 -9.23 -4.46 7.32
N GLN A 81 -8.59 -3.30 7.56
CA GLN A 81 -8.29 -2.85 8.92
C GLN A 81 -9.56 -2.57 9.73
N LEU A 82 -10.56 -1.92 9.14
CA LEU A 82 -11.84 -1.66 9.79
C LEU A 82 -12.57 -2.96 10.14
N GLN A 83 -12.58 -3.93 9.22
CA GLN A 83 -13.17 -5.24 9.47
C GLN A 83 -12.43 -6.02 10.57
N ALA A 84 -11.10 -6.01 10.54
CA ALA A 84 -10.29 -6.66 11.57
C ALA A 84 -10.56 -6.06 12.96
N ALA A 85 -10.60 -4.72 13.06
CA ALA A 85 -10.92 -4.03 14.30
C ALA A 85 -12.34 -4.34 14.80
N ALA A 86 -13.32 -4.44 13.88
CA ALA A 86 -14.69 -4.81 14.23
C ALA A 86 -14.78 -6.25 14.75
N ILE A 87 -14.08 -7.20 14.11
CA ILE A 87 -14.00 -8.59 14.54
C ILE A 87 -13.36 -8.68 15.92
N GLU A 88 -12.22 -8.02 16.13
CA GLU A 88 -11.52 -8.00 17.42
C GLU A 88 -12.41 -7.45 18.53
N LYS A 89 -13.06 -6.30 18.29
CA LYS A 89 -13.98 -5.69 19.26
C LYS A 89 -15.14 -6.62 19.61
N LYS A 90 -15.72 -7.29 18.61
CA LYS A 90 -16.80 -8.26 18.83
C LYS A 90 -16.32 -9.45 19.65
N ALA A 91 -15.15 -10.00 19.34
CA ALA A 91 -14.58 -11.13 20.07
C ALA A 91 -14.29 -10.75 21.53
N ARG A 92 -13.74 -9.56 21.79
CA ARG A 92 -13.52 -9.05 23.15
C ARG A 92 -14.83 -8.91 23.92
N SER A 93 -15.85 -8.28 23.31
CA SER A 93 -17.17 -8.13 23.94
C SER A 93 -17.80 -9.49 24.30
N GLN A 94 -17.73 -10.47 23.39
CA GLN A 94 -18.25 -11.81 23.65
C GLN A 94 -17.49 -12.53 24.75
N ALA A 95 -16.17 -12.38 24.81
CA ALA A 95 -15.36 -12.95 25.88
C ALA A 95 -15.71 -12.32 27.25
N GLU A 96 -15.88 -11.00 27.31
CA GLU A 96 -16.31 -10.30 28.52
C GLU A 96 -17.70 -10.75 28.98
N GLU A 97 -18.66 -10.87 28.07
CA GLU A 97 -20.00 -11.41 28.37
C GLU A 97 -19.95 -12.84 28.92
N GLN A 98 -19.12 -13.70 28.32
CA GLN A 98 -18.95 -15.08 28.80
C GLN A 98 -18.31 -15.14 30.18
N VAL A 99 -17.27 -14.34 30.43
CA VAL A 99 -16.63 -14.24 31.75
C VAL A 99 -17.65 -13.80 32.78
N GLN A 100 -18.45 -12.78 32.48
CA GLN A 100 -19.47 -12.29 33.39
C GLN A 100 -20.54 -13.35 33.66
N ALA A 101 -21.01 -14.05 32.64
CA ALA A 101 -21.97 -15.15 32.78
C ALA A 101 -21.43 -16.25 33.70
N VAL A 102 -20.19 -16.70 33.50
CA VAL A 102 -19.54 -17.72 34.34
C VAL A 102 -19.39 -17.23 35.79
N LEU A 103 -19.00 -15.97 36.01
CA LEU A 103 -18.93 -15.41 37.36
C LEU A 103 -20.28 -15.43 38.06
N THR A 104 -21.35 -15.04 37.37
CA THR A 104 -22.71 -15.09 37.95
C THR A 104 -23.17 -16.51 38.27
N GLU A 105 -22.81 -17.50 37.45
CA GLU A 105 -23.10 -18.90 37.69
C GLU A 105 -22.33 -19.44 38.91
N ILE A 106 -21.04 -19.09 39.03
CA ILE A 106 -20.22 -19.43 40.20
C ILE A 106 -20.82 -18.87 41.48
N GLU A 107 -21.24 -17.60 41.48
CA GLU A 107 -21.89 -16.96 42.63
C GLU A 107 -23.22 -17.62 42.99
N PHE A 108 -24.00 -18.02 42.00
CA PHE A 108 -25.23 -18.78 42.20
C PHE A 108 -24.95 -20.14 42.84
N LYS A 109 -24.02 -20.93 42.27
CA LYS A 109 -23.63 -22.25 42.79
C LYS A 109 -23.02 -22.17 44.19
N ARG A 110 -22.27 -21.11 44.48
CA ARG A 110 -21.74 -20.85 45.82
C ARG A 110 -22.87 -20.63 46.83
N ARG A 111 -23.91 -19.88 46.46
CA ARG A 111 -25.10 -19.70 47.31
C ARG A 111 -25.86 -21.00 47.53
N GLU A 112 -26.02 -21.83 46.49
CA GLU A 112 -26.63 -23.16 46.61
C GLU A 112 -25.84 -24.04 47.59
N LEU A 113 -24.50 -24.07 47.49
CA LEU A 113 -23.66 -24.86 48.40
C LEU A 113 -23.80 -24.42 49.86
N ILE A 114 -23.79 -23.11 50.12
CA ILE A 114 -23.99 -22.57 51.47
C ILE A 114 -25.36 -22.99 52.02
N SER A 115 -26.41 -22.88 51.20
CA SER A 115 -27.76 -23.31 51.57
C SER A 115 -27.81 -24.81 51.89
N LEU A 116 -27.20 -25.65 51.06
CA LEU A 116 -27.16 -27.10 51.24
C LEU A 116 -26.39 -27.47 52.51
N GLN A 117 -25.26 -26.80 52.78
CA GLN A 117 -24.46 -27.00 53.99
C GLN A 117 -25.24 -26.63 55.25
N ASN A 118 -25.97 -25.51 55.23
CA ASN A 118 -26.86 -25.12 56.32
C ASN A 118 -27.97 -26.16 56.54
N HIS A 119 -28.56 -26.67 55.45
CA HIS A 119 -29.59 -27.70 55.54
C HIS A 119 -29.05 -29.01 56.12
N TYR A 120 -27.86 -29.44 55.69
CA TYR A 120 -27.18 -30.62 56.23
C TYR A 120 -26.90 -30.47 57.72
N ASN A 121 -26.37 -29.32 58.16
CA ASN A 121 -26.10 -29.06 59.58
C ASN A 121 -27.39 -29.12 60.40
N ASN A 122 -28.48 -28.50 59.93
CA ASN A 122 -29.78 -28.57 60.60
C ASN A 122 -30.31 -30.01 60.71
N VAL A 123 -30.21 -30.80 59.64
CA VAL A 123 -30.64 -32.20 59.66
C VAL A 123 -29.79 -33.01 60.64
N LYS A 124 -28.47 -32.81 60.64
CA LYS A 124 -27.55 -33.46 61.58
C LYS A 124 -27.90 -33.13 63.04
N ASP A 125 -28.14 -31.85 63.33
CA ASP A 125 -28.48 -31.40 64.68
C ASP A 125 -29.82 -31.97 65.14
N ASN A 126 -30.83 -31.99 64.25
CA ASN A 126 -32.11 -32.63 64.52
C ASN A 126 -31.96 -34.13 64.81
N LEU A 127 -31.14 -34.84 64.03
CA LEU A 127 -30.84 -36.26 64.23
C LEU A 127 -30.16 -36.51 65.58
N MET A 128 -29.16 -35.70 65.94
CA MET A 128 -28.49 -35.80 67.24
C MET A 128 -29.45 -35.53 68.41
N GLN A 129 -30.36 -34.56 68.28
CA GLN A 129 -31.39 -34.32 69.29
C GLN A 129 -32.33 -35.52 69.46
N VAL A 130 -32.77 -36.15 68.37
CA VAL A 130 -33.60 -37.36 68.41
C VAL A 130 -32.85 -38.50 69.08
N ILE A 131 -31.59 -38.74 68.69
CA ILE A 131 -30.75 -39.79 69.30
C ILE A 131 -30.58 -39.55 70.80
N ASN A 132 -30.30 -38.31 71.23
CA ASN A 132 -30.17 -37.98 72.65
C ASN A 132 -31.47 -38.20 73.42
N LYS A 133 -32.63 -37.82 72.86
CA LYS A 133 -33.93 -38.10 73.47
C LYS A 133 -34.16 -39.60 73.67
N TYR A 134 -33.86 -40.41 72.64
CA TYR A 134 -33.95 -41.87 72.75
C TYR A 134 -33.00 -42.44 73.80
N LYS A 135 -31.79 -41.91 73.92
CA LYS A 135 -30.82 -42.31 74.94
C LYS A 135 -31.34 -42.07 76.36
N ILE A 136 -31.86 -40.88 76.63
CA ILE A 136 -32.44 -40.52 77.93
C ILE A 136 -33.61 -41.46 78.28
N LEU A 137 -34.51 -41.73 77.32
CA LEU A 137 -35.63 -42.65 77.53
C LEU A 137 -35.20 -44.09 77.80
N LEU A 138 -34.07 -44.54 77.25
CA LEU A 138 -33.50 -45.86 77.53
C LEU A 138 -32.83 -45.93 78.91
N GLU A 139 -32.23 -44.83 79.37
CA GLU A 139 -31.62 -44.71 80.70
C GLU A 139 -32.68 -44.59 81.82
N GLU A 140 -33.86 -44.01 81.54
CA GLU A 140 -35.00 -43.94 82.49
C GLU A 140 -35.75 -45.27 82.65
N HIS A 141 -35.52 -46.25 81.78
CA HIS A 141 -36.17 -47.57 81.79
C HIS A 141 -35.23 -48.74 82.19
N GLN A 142 -34.05 -48.42 82.73
CA GLN A 142 -33.16 -49.36 83.42
C GLN A 142 -33.21 -49.14 84.95
#